data_AF-A0A940HL35-F1
#
_entry.id   AF-A0A940HL35-F1
#
_cell.length_a   1.000
_cell.length_b   1.000
_cell.length_c   1.000
_cell.angle_alpha   90.00
_cell.angle_beta   90.00
_cell.angle_gamma   90.00
#
_symmetry.space_group_name_H-M   'P 1'
#
loop_
_entity.id
_entity.type
_entity.pdbx_description
1 polymer ?
#
loop_
_entity_poly.entity_id
_entity_poly.type
_entity_poly.pdbx_seq_one_letter_code
_entity_poly.pdbx_strand_id
1 'polypeptide(L)'
;MNNLRTVFTSVFTAVLLCITVSGVHAQTVISKLVPETTSFSSDLVAPNGLAYHTNLRAHFILRASEINLPAGTNIRSIGFKFAGGTEIPTNGNIKFYLENSSNTVNAKSTTWATAISTMSSVYSGLFDLPTGVIDEATVSVNLQSGFVYTGGSLYIAYEYSGTSFASISARTNVN
;
A
#
# COMPACT_ATOMS: atom_id res chain seq x y z
N MET A 1 62.30 -1.10 -22.54
CA MET A 1 60.98 -1.49 -23.12
C MET A 1 60.04 -2.21 -22.13
N ASN A 2 60.42 -2.46 -20.86
CA ASN A 2 59.58 -3.24 -19.94
C ASN A 2 58.58 -2.38 -19.14
N ASN A 3 58.88 -1.10 -18.88
CA ASN A 3 58.03 -0.24 -18.04
C ASN A 3 56.74 0.21 -18.73
N LEU A 4 56.74 0.33 -20.07
CA LEU A 4 55.57 0.76 -20.83
C LEU A 4 54.50 -0.35 -20.94
N ARG A 5 54.93 -1.63 -20.94
CA ARG A 5 54.02 -2.78 -20.95
C ARG A 5 53.28 -2.90 -19.62
N THR A 6 53.97 -2.73 -18.48
CA THR A 6 53.38 -2.86 -17.15
C THR A 6 52.29 -1.81 -16.87
N VAL A 7 52.49 -0.57 -17.31
CA VAL A 7 51.51 0.52 -17.14
C VAL A 7 50.25 0.30 -17.99
N PHE A 8 50.40 -0.20 -19.22
CA PHE A 8 49.25 -0.49 -20.08
C PHE A 8 48.39 -1.64 -19.55
N THR A 9 48.98 -2.72 -19.01
CA THR A 9 48.19 -3.83 -18.44
C THR A 9 47.48 -3.42 -17.16
N SER A 10 48.09 -2.58 -16.31
CA SER A 10 47.50 -2.17 -15.03
C SER A 10 46.38 -1.14 -15.18
N VAL A 11 46.49 -0.19 -16.12
CA VAL A 11 45.39 0.75 -16.45
C VAL A 11 44.22 0.02 -17.12
N PHE A 12 44.49 -0.92 -18.03
CA PHE A 12 43.44 -1.71 -18.68
C PHE A 12 42.69 -2.62 -17.69
N THR A 13 43.39 -3.17 -16.69
CA THR A 13 42.77 -3.99 -15.63
C THR A 13 41.95 -3.13 -14.65
N ALA A 14 42.40 -1.92 -14.31
CA ALA A 14 41.67 -1.00 -13.43
C ALA A 14 40.39 -0.44 -14.08
N VAL A 15 40.40 -0.18 -15.39
CA VAL A 15 39.22 0.26 -16.15
C VAL A 15 38.22 -0.89 -16.32
N LEU A 16 38.70 -2.12 -16.53
CA LEU A 16 37.82 -3.30 -16.65
C LEU A 16 37.14 -3.67 -15.31
N LEU A 17 37.76 -3.36 -14.16
CA LEU A 17 37.19 -3.57 -12.84
C LEU A 17 36.11 -2.53 -12.46
N CYS A 18 36.17 -1.30 -13.01
CA CYS A 18 35.15 -0.27 -12.74
C CYS A 18 33.86 -0.41 -13.56
N ILE A 19 33.89 -1.15 -14.68
CA ILE A 19 32.72 -1.30 -15.57
C ILE A 19 31.80 -2.45 -15.14
N THR A 20 32.27 -3.37 -14.27
CA THR A 20 31.51 -4.57 -13.87
C THR A 20 30.69 -4.41 -12.59
N VAL A 21 30.70 -3.23 -11.95
CA VAL A 21 29.90 -2.95 -10.74
C VAL A 21 28.77 -1.95 -10.99
N SER A 22 28.26 -1.84 -12.21
CA SER A 22 26.86 -1.43 -12.41
C SER A 22 25.98 -2.63 -12.06
N GLY A 23 25.93 -2.95 -10.77
CA GLY A 23 24.93 -3.86 -10.23
C GLY A 23 23.57 -3.27 -10.55
N VAL A 24 22.87 -3.89 -11.49
CA VAL A 24 21.44 -3.64 -11.70
C VAL A 24 20.77 -4.09 -10.41
N HIS A 25 20.56 -3.17 -9.48
CA HIS A 25 19.75 -3.43 -8.30
C HIS A 25 18.32 -3.62 -8.80
N ALA A 26 17.94 -4.87 -9.06
CA ALA A 26 16.53 -5.22 -9.13
C ALA A 26 15.97 -5.01 -7.72
N GLN A 27 15.27 -3.88 -7.51
CA GLN A 27 14.58 -3.63 -6.26
C GLN A 27 13.55 -4.74 -6.04
N THR A 28 13.68 -5.49 -4.95
CA THR A 28 12.72 -6.53 -4.61
C THR A 28 11.35 -5.90 -4.37
N VAL A 29 10.35 -6.31 -5.14
CA VAL A 29 8.94 -5.95 -4.93
C VAL A 29 8.32 -7.00 -4.02
N ILE A 30 7.84 -6.57 -2.86
CA ILE A 30 7.19 -7.43 -1.87
C ILE A 30 5.74 -6.97 -1.75
N SER A 31 4.79 -7.89 -1.92
CA SER A 31 3.39 -7.67 -1.60
C SER A 31 3.10 -8.35 -0.26
N LYS A 32 2.46 -7.63 0.66
CA LYS A 32 2.14 -8.15 1.99
C LYS A 32 0.68 -7.88 2.35
N LEU A 33 0.02 -8.91 2.89
CA LEU A 33 -1.27 -8.79 3.55
C LEU A 33 -1.04 -8.49 5.04
N VAL A 34 -1.64 -7.41 5.55
CA VAL A 34 -1.42 -6.97 6.94
C VAL A 34 -2.72 -6.44 7.54
N PRO A 35 -3.19 -6.98 8.67
CA PRO A 35 -2.84 -8.28 9.25
C PRO A 35 -3.20 -9.44 8.30
N GLU A 36 -2.65 -10.64 8.51
CA GLU A 36 -2.92 -11.82 7.67
C GLU A 36 -4.30 -12.47 7.94
N THR A 37 -5.27 -11.72 8.45
CA THR A 37 -6.58 -12.26 8.82
C THR A 37 -7.43 -12.60 7.59
N THR A 38 -8.26 -13.63 7.76
CA THR A 38 -9.25 -14.11 6.77
C THR A 38 -10.68 -13.95 7.27
N SER A 39 -10.88 -13.25 8.39
CA SER A 39 -12.18 -13.04 9.01
C SER A 39 -12.91 -11.85 8.40
N PHE A 40 -14.23 -11.91 8.39
CA PHE A 40 -15.12 -10.82 8.00
C PHE A 40 -15.79 -10.25 9.25
N SER A 41 -15.94 -8.92 9.32
CA SER A 41 -16.75 -8.23 10.32
C SER A 41 -17.64 -7.21 9.62
N SER A 42 -18.92 -7.17 10.00
CA SER A 42 -19.90 -6.19 9.53
C SER A 42 -19.66 -4.78 10.09
N ASP A 43 -18.84 -4.65 11.12
CA ASP A 43 -18.69 -3.40 11.88
C ASP A 43 -17.52 -2.56 11.38
N LEU A 44 -16.61 -3.17 10.62
CA LEU A 44 -15.46 -2.54 9.98
C LEU A 44 -15.54 -2.84 8.49
N VAL A 45 -16.16 -1.95 7.72
CA VAL A 45 -16.42 -2.20 6.30
C VAL A 45 -15.64 -1.21 5.46
N ALA A 46 -14.75 -1.72 4.60
CA ALA A 46 -14.14 -0.91 3.54
C ALA A 46 -15.18 -0.66 2.43
N PRO A 47 -14.86 0.06 1.34
CA PRO A 47 -15.78 0.21 0.22
C PRO A 47 -16.35 -1.14 -0.22
N ASN A 48 -17.68 -1.25 -0.30
CA ASN A 48 -18.36 -2.54 -0.52
C ASN A 48 -19.40 -2.52 -1.64
N GLY A 49 -19.63 -1.36 -2.26
CA GLY A 49 -20.50 -1.22 -3.43
C GLY A 49 -21.99 -1.13 -3.11
N LEU A 50 -22.41 -1.10 -1.84
CA LEU A 50 -23.81 -0.84 -1.49
C LEU A 50 -24.10 0.65 -1.38
N ALA A 51 -25.31 1.07 -1.77
CA ALA A 51 -25.76 2.46 -1.65
C ALA A 51 -25.81 2.99 -0.20
N TYR A 52 -25.87 2.10 0.80
CA TYR A 52 -25.77 2.51 2.22
C TYR A 52 -24.34 2.89 2.63
N HIS A 53 -23.34 2.53 1.83
CA HIS A 53 -21.92 2.78 2.07
C HIS A 53 -21.35 3.79 1.05
N THR A 54 -22.17 4.76 0.62
CA THR A 54 -21.76 5.79 -0.35
C THR A 54 -20.59 6.62 0.14
N ASN A 55 -20.58 6.99 1.42
CA ASN A 55 -19.50 7.80 2.00
C ASN A 55 -18.89 7.05 3.17
N LEU A 56 -17.62 6.69 3.04
CA LEU A 56 -16.88 5.99 4.10
C LEU A 56 -15.62 6.75 4.45
N ARG A 57 -15.34 6.80 5.74
CA ARG A 57 -14.07 7.30 6.28
C ARG A 57 -13.64 6.40 7.42
N ALA A 58 -12.40 5.98 7.40
CA ALA A 58 -11.80 5.28 8.51
C ALA A 58 -10.31 5.60 8.62
N HIS A 59 -9.78 5.44 9.83
CA HIS A 59 -8.35 5.42 10.08
C HIS A 59 -8.02 4.35 11.09
N PHE A 60 -6.88 3.69 10.90
CA PHE A 60 -6.39 2.63 11.76
C PHE A 60 -4.87 2.63 11.79
N ILE A 61 -4.31 1.85 12.71
CA ILE A 61 -2.87 1.67 12.85
C ILE A 61 -2.53 0.21 12.57
N LEU A 62 -1.49 0.00 11.76
CA LEU A 62 -0.80 -1.28 11.65
C LEU A 62 0.48 -1.19 12.47
N ARG A 63 0.69 -2.14 13.38
CA ARG A 63 1.87 -2.16 14.23
C ARG A 63 3.09 -2.59 13.43
N ALA A 64 4.27 -2.11 13.83
CA ALA A 64 5.55 -2.50 13.22
C ALA A 64 5.71 -4.03 13.12
N SER A 65 5.28 -4.77 14.15
CA SER A 65 5.33 -6.24 14.20
C SER A 65 4.42 -6.91 13.17
N GLU A 66 3.29 -6.29 12.81
CA GLU A 66 2.37 -6.80 11.80
C GLU A 66 2.88 -6.49 10.40
N ILE A 67 3.46 -5.30 10.20
CA ILE A 67 4.02 -4.87 8.92
C ILE A 67 5.31 -5.65 8.59
N ASN A 68 6.22 -5.81 9.55
CA ASN A 68 7.49 -6.54 9.41
C ASN A 68 8.23 -6.24 8.08
N LEU A 69 8.36 -4.95 7.75
CA LEU A 69 9.16 -4.47 6.62
C LEU A 69 10.40 -3.73 7.15
N PRO A 70 11.53 -3.75 6.42
CA PRO A 70 12.69 -2.94 6.78
C PRO A 70 12.39 -1.43 6.74
N ALA A 71 13.08 -0.66 7.58
CA ALA A 71 13.09 0.80 7.44
C ALA A 71 13.70 1.20 6.08
N GLY A 72 13.18 2.24 5.45
CA GLY A 72 13.57 2.69 4.12
C GLY A 72 12.82 2.02 2.96
N THR A 73 11.94 1.04 3.23
CA THR A 73 11.08 0.46 2.19
C THR A 73 10.17 1.53 1.59
N ASN A 74 10.17 1.64 0.26
CA ASN A 74 9.24 2.50 -0.47
C ASN A 74 7.93 1.75 -0.76
N ILE A 75 6.87 2.12 -0.07
CA ILE A 75 5.51 1.62 -0.34
C ILE A 75 5.03 2.26 -1.64
N ARG A 76 4.60 1.41 -2.58
CA ARG A 76 4.16 1.83 -3.93
C ARG A 76 2.71 1.48 -4.24
N SER A 77 2.11 0.59 -3.47
CA SER A 77 0.73 0.17 -3.64
C SER A 77 0.11 -0.11 -2.28
N ILE A 78 -1.17 0.20 -2.15
CA ILE A 78 -2.00 -0.15 -0.98
C ILE A 78 -3.38 -0.57 -1.46
N GLY A 79 -4.07 -1.39 -0.69
CA GLY A 79 -5.34 -1.93 -1.10
C GLY A 79 -6.05 -2.66 0.01
N PHE A 80 -7.15 -3.30 -0.37
CA PHE A 80 -7.93 -4.17 0.49
C PHE A 80 -7.94 -5.58 -0.05
N LYS A 81 -8.01 -6.54 0.87
CA LYS A 81 -8.34 -7.91 0.56
C LYS A 81 -9.84 -8.11 0.83
N PHE A 82 -10.50 -8.72 -0.12
CA PHE A 82 -11.91 -9.07 -0.08
C PHE A 82 -12.06 -10.59 -0.05
N ALA A 83 -13.09 -11.09 0.63
CA ALA A 83 -13.58 -12.47 0.61
C ALA A 83 -14.75 -12.69 -0.37
N GLY A 84 -15.01 -11.72 -1.25
CA GLY A 84 -16.02 -11.80 -2.30
C GLY A 84 -16.26 -10.43 -2.94
N GLY A 85 -16.72 -10.45 -4.19
CA GLY A 85 -17.04 -9.28 -4.98
C GLY A 85 -18.53 -8.92 -5.00
N THR A 86 -18.83 -7.78 -5.61
CA THR A 86 -20.20 -7.40 -5.99
C THR A 86 -20.70 -8.24 -7.16
N GLU A 87 -22.02 -8.31 -7.34
CA GLU A 87 -22.65 -9.04 -8.45
C GLU A 87 -22.66 -8.25 -9.78
N ILE A 88 -22.49 -6.93 -9.72
CA ILE A 88 -22.31 -6.06 -10.89
C ILE A 88 -21.13 -5.10 -10.68
N PRO A 89 -20.55 -4.51 -11.75
CA PRO A 89 -19.48 -3.54 -11.62
C PRO A 89 -19.88 -2.35 -10.74
N THR A 90 -19.08 -2.09 -9.69
CA THR A 90 -19.26 -0.95 -8.79
C THR A 90 -17.93 -0.25 -8.54
N ASN A 91 -17.99 1.07 -8.35
CA ASN A 91 -16.83 1.90 -8.18
C ASN A 91 -17.15 3.20 -7.42
N GLY A 92 -16.08 3.91 -7.07
CA GLY A 92 -16.13 5.24 -6.50
C GLY A 92 -14.75 5.89 -6.51
N ASN A 93 -14.65 7.10 -5.99
CA ASN A 93 -13.36 7.73 -5.75
C ASN A 93 -12.87 7.40 -4.34
N ILE A 94 -11.63 6.93 -4.21
CA ILE A 94 -10.96 6.74 -2.91
C ILE A 94 -9.75 7.66 -2.77
N LYS A 95 -9.52 8.14 -1.55
CA LYS A 95 -8.29 8.80 -1.14
C LYS A 95 -7.62 7.96 -0.06
N PHE A 96 -6.30 7.81 -0.13
CA PHE A 96 -5.50 7.18 0.91
C PHE A 96 -4.50 8.16 1.52
N TYR A 97 -4.35 8.07 2.84
CA TYR A 97 -3.41 8.85 3.62
C TYR A 97 -2.52 7.93 4.44
N LEU A 98 -1.23 8.22 4.50
CA LEU A 98 -0.24 7.45 5.26
C LEU A 98 0.58 8.34 6.20
N GLU A 99 0.93 7.80 7.36
CA GLU A 99 1.84 8.44 8.31
C GLU A 99 2.62 7.41 9.11
N ASN A 100 3.95 7.56 9.14
CA ASN A 100 4.82 6.75 9.99
C ASN A 100 4.63 7.16 11.46
N SER A 101 4.66 6.18 12.36
CA SER A 101 4.47 6.41 13.80
C SER A 101 5.29 5.44 14.65
N SER A 102 5.51 5.76 15.91
CA SER A 102 6.01 4.83 16.93
C SER A 102 4.90 4.28 17.83
N ASN A 103 3.65 4.70 17.63
CA ASN A 103 2.53 4.31 18.47
C ASN A 103 2.21 2.82 18.33
N THR A 104 1.75 2.19 19.40
CA THR A 104 1.29 0.78 19.39
C THR A 104 -0.24 0.65 19.43
N VAL A 105 -0.93 1.78 19.70
CA VAL A 105 -2.38 1.94 19.71
C VAL A 105 -2.78 3.17 18.92
N ASN A 106 -3.98 3.17 18.37
CA ASN A 106 -4.49 4.31 17.60
C ASN A 106 -4.73 5.50 18.53
N ALA A 107 -4.02 6.60 18.28
CA ALA A 107 -4.13 7.85 19.04
C ALA A 107 -4.63 9.02 18.18
N LYS A 108 -5.13 8.75 16.97
CA LYS A 108 -5.72 9.77 16.11
C LYS A 108 -7.09 10.19 16.64
N SER A 109 -7.43 11.45 16.37
CA SER A 109 -8.73 12.05 16.70
C SER A 109 -9.88 11.32 15.99
N THR A 110 -11.06 11.29 16.62
CA THR A 110 -12.30 10.85 15.97
C THR A 110 -12.88 11.88 15.01
N THR A 111 -12.48 13.16 15.13
CA THR A 111 -12.78 14.21 14.15
C THR A 111 -11.88 14.05 12.93
N TRP A 112 -12.48 13.78 11.75
CA TRP A 112 -11.77 13.47 10.50
C TRP A 112 -10.69 14.49 10.12
N ALA A 113 -11.04 15.78 10.09
CA ALA A 113 -10.10 16.83 9.67
C ALA A 113 -8.82 16.86 10.52
N THR A 114 -8.95 16.59 11.82
CA THR A 114 -7.82 16.49 12.76
C THR A 114 -7.10 15.15 12.66
N ALA A 115 -7.82 14.07 12.35
CA ALA A 115 -7.24 12.72 12.23
C ALA A 115 -6.19 12.67 11.10
N ILE A 116 -6.49 13.31 9.96
CA ILE A 116 -5.65 13.28 8.76
C ILE A 116 -4.70 14.47 8.63
N SER A 117 -4.75 15.47 9.52
CA SER A 117 -4.03 16.75 9.32
C SER A 117 -2.51 16.60 9.24
N THR A 118 -1.96 15.55 9.84
CA THR A 118 -0.52 15.25 9.83
C THR A 118 -0.15 14.14 8.83
N MET A 119 -1.14 13.54 8.16
CA MET A 119 -0.93 12.42 7.25
C MET A 119 -0.67 12.91 5.82
N SER A 120 0.17 12.17 5.09
CA SER A 120 0.43 12.45 3.68
C SER A 120 -0.64 11.82 2.80
N SER A 121 -1.31 12.61 1.95
CA SER A 121 -2.18 12.08 0.88
C SER A 121 -1.31 11.40 -0.18
N VAL A 122 -1.45 10.09 -0.34
CA VAL A 122 -0.60 9.28 -1.25
C VAL A 122 -1.33 8.79 -2.50
N TYR A 123 -2.66 8.88 -2.50
CA TYR A 123 -3.50 8.50 -3.63
C TYR A 123 -4.84 9.24 -3.57
N SER A 124 -5.35 9.66 -4.72
CA SER A 124 -6.74 10.07 -4.94
C SER A 124 -7.16 9.68 -6.36
N GLY A 125 -8.15 8.81 -6.49
CA GLY A 125 -8.63 8.36 -7.80
C GLY A 125 -9.70 7.28 -7.74
N LEU A 126 -9.99 6.69 -8.90
CA LEU A 126 -10.99 5.63 -9.07
C LEU A 126 -10.59 4.36 -8.29
N PHE A 127 -11.56 3.76 -7.60
CA PHE A 127 -11.44 2.48 -6.93
C PHE A 127 -12.55 1.56 -7.41
N ASP A 128 -12.18 0.57 -8.23
CA ASP A 128 -13.08 -0.46 -8.72
C ASP A 128 -13.15 -1.61 -7.72
N LEU A 129 -14.37 -2.01 -7.36
CA LEU A 129 -14.58 -3.14 -6.48
C LEU A 129 -14.49 -4.47 -7.25
N PRO A 130 -14.06 -5.56 -6.59
CA PRO A 130 -14.05 -6.85 -7.23
C PRO A 130 -15.47 -7.22 -7.64
N THR A 131 -15.67 -7.69 -8.86
CA THR A 131 -16.98 -8.01 -9.43
C THR A 131 -17.02 -9.47 -9.87
N GLY A 132 -18.09 -10.20 -9.54
CA GLY A 132 -18.27 -11.59 -9.92
C GLY A 132 -17.33 -12.58 -9.23
N VAL A 133 -16.60 -12.13 -8.19
CA VAL A 133 -15.67 -12.98 -7.42
C VAL A 133 -16.41 -13.63 -6.27
N ILE A 134 -16.37 -14.97 -6.21
CA ILE A 134 -16.99 -15.74 -5.12
C ILE A 134 -16.04 -15.86 -3.91
N ASP A 135 -14.75 -16.03 -4.19
CA ASP A 135 -13.69 -16.23 -3.20
C ASP A 135 -12.90 -14.93 -2.93
N GLU A 136 -11.61 -15.04 -2.61
CA GLU A 136 -10.79 -13.88 -2.25
C GLU A 136 -10.31 -13.07 -3.45
N ALA A 137 -10.30 -11.74 -3.32
CA ALA A 137 -9.72 -10.81 -4.28
C ALA A 137 -8.90 -9.74 -3.57
N THR A 138 -7.73 -9.39 -4.11
CA THR A 138 -6.98 -8.20 -3.66
C THR A 138 -7.19 -7.09 -4.67
N VAL A 139 -7.70 -5.95 -4.19
CA VAL A 139 -7.80 -4.74 -5.00
C VAL A 139 -6.85 -3.71 -4.41
N SER A 140 -5.87 -3.30 -5.23
CA SER A 140 -4.84 -2.35 -4.83
C SER A 140 -4.70 -1.23 -5.83
N VAL A 141 -4.36 -0.05 -5.33
CA VAL A 141 -4.05 1.13 -6.14
C VAL A 141 -2.56 1.46 -6.05
N ASN A 142 -1.98 1.82 -7.19
CA ASN A 142 -0.63 2.37 -7.20
C ASN A 142 -0.66 3.79 -6.64
N LEU A 143 0.20 4.06 -5.66
CA LEU A 143 0.31 5.38 -5.06
C LEU A 143 0.80 6.38 -6.11
N GLN A 144 0.21 7.57 -6.13
CA GLN A 144 0.64 8.67 -7.00
C GLN A 144 1.99 9.22 -6.55
N SER A 145 2.25 9.16 -5.24
CA SER A 145 3.56 9.38 -4.64
C SER A 145 3.94 8.16 -3.78
N GLY A 146 5.09 7.55 -4.04
CA GLY A 146 5.62 6.50 -3.16
C GLY A 146 5.83 7.03 -1.74
N PHE A 147 5.68 6.16 -0.74
CA PHE A 147 5.78 6.51 0.67
C PHE A 147 6.93 5.75 1.33
N VAL A 148 7.89 6.46 1.93
CA VAL A 148 9.05 5.84 2.59
C VAL A 148 8.67 5.44 4.01
N TYR A 149 8.64 4.14 4.28
CA TYR A 149 8.35 3.57 5.58
C TYR A 149 9.57 3.64 6.51
N THR A 150 9.38 4.01 7.77
CA THR A 150 10.50 4.23 8.73
C THR A 150 10.79 3.04 9.64
N GLY A 151 10.09 1.92 9.48
CA GLY A 151 10.28 0.72 10.32
C GLY A 151 9.40 0.69 11.58
N GLY A 152 8.64 1.76 11.86
CA GLY A 152 7.71 1.86 12.99
C GLY A 152 6.29 1.37 12.66
N SER A 153 5.30 1.77 13.44
CA SER A 153 3.90 1.56 13.06
C SER A 153 3.49 2.48 11.89
N LEU A 154 2.42 2.14 11.20
CA LEU A 154 1.89 2.93 10.09
C LEU A 154 0.42 3.26 10.34
N TYR A 155 0.10 4.55 10.40
CA TYR A 155 -1.29 4.99 10.29
C TYR A 155 -1.72 4.96 8.83
N ILE A 156 -2.90 4.40 8.60
CA ILE A 156 -3.56 4.38 7.30
C ILE A 156 -4.93 4.99 7.51
N ALA A 157 -5.30 5.94 6.65
CA ALA A 157 -6.64 6.45 6.58
C ALA A 157 -7.14 6.42 5.14
N TYR A 158 -8.45 6.28 4.97
CA TYR A 158 -9.09 6.41 3.67
C TYR A 158 -10.40 7.19 3.76
N GLU A 159 -10.73 7.86 2.66
CA GLU A 159 -12.03 8.46 2.40
C GLU A 159 -12.52 7.95 1.05
N TYR A 160 -13.73 7.41 1.02
CA TYR A 160 -14.35 6.86 -0.18
C TYR A 160 -15.70 7.53 -0.45
N SER A 161 -15.96 7.78 -1.73
CA SER A 161 -17.24 8.26 -2.26
C SER A 161 -17.67 7.35 -3.42
N GLY A 162 -18.64 6.48 -3.19
CA GLY A 162 -19.22 5.58 -4.18
C GLY A 162 -20.04 6.31 -5.24
N THR A 163 -19.97 5.83 -6.48
CA THR A 163 -20.64 6.42 -7.65
C THR A 163 -21.52 5.42 -8.40
N SER A 164 -21.26 4.13 -8.26
CA SER A 164 -22.11 3.05 -8.78
C SER A 164 -22.30 1.97 -7.71
N PHE A 165 -23.50 1.40 -7.66
CA PHE A 165 -23.93 0.55 -6.56
C PHE A 165 -24.57 -0.74 -7.03
N ALA A 166 -24.42 -1.75 -6.20
CA ALA A 166 -24.92 -3.11 -6.35
C ALA A 166 -25.86 -3.46 -5.18
N SER A 167 -26.50 -4.62 -5.27
CA SER A 167 -27.36 -5.20 -4.22
C SER A 167 -26.64 -6.27 -3.39
N ILE A 168 -25.59 -6.89 -3.91
CA ILE A 168 -24.69 -7.79 -3.19
C ILE A 168 -23.35 -7.07 -2.99
N SER A 169 -22.90 -7.00 -1.74
CA SER A 169 -21.69 -6.28 -1.37
C SER A 169 -20.42 -7.07 -1.67
N ALA A 170 -19.35 -6.37 -2.04
CA ALA A 170 -18.00 -6.90 -1.85
C ALA A 170 -17.71 -7.02 -0.34
N ARG A 171 -17.21 -8.16 0.12
CA ARG A 171 -16.97 -8.43 1.55
C ARG A 171 -15.49 -8.25 1.85
N THR A 172 -15.12 -7.25 2.64
CA THR A 172 -13.71 -7.01 2.99
C THR A 172 -13.26 -7.98 4.09
N ASN A 173 -12.05 -8.53 3.97
CA ASN A 173 -11.41 -9.18 5.10
C ASN A 173 -10.97 -8.11 6.08
N VAL A 174 -11.31 -8.31 7.36
CA VAL A 174 -10.97 -7.41 8.44
C VAL A 174 -10.38 -8.19 9.61
N ASN A 175 -9.84 -7.44 10.57
CA ASN A 175 -9.40 -7.99 11.84
C ASN A 175 -10.61 -8.20 12.74
#